data_AF-A0A1S4AWF0-F1
#
_entry.id   AF-A0A1S4AWF0-F1
#
_cell.length_a   1.000
_cell.length_b   1.000
_cell.length_c   1.000
_cell.angle_alpha   90.00
_cell.angle_beta   90.00
_cell.angle_gamma   90.00
#
_symmetry.space_group_name_H-M   'P 1'
#
loop_
_entity.id
_entity.type
_entity.pdbx_description
1 polymer ?
#
loop_
_entity_poly.entity_id
_entity_poly.type
_entity_poly.pdbx_seq_one_letter_code
_entity_poly.pdbx_strand_id
1 'polypeptide(L)'
;MIQALDLGRGANPGSYMVEEIWEELAKAKYLEWEHESTRRSWELQNLKESCELALKEKHMLDSSQIEGLVDENSTSLLKQLEAVGKVFMKAAEDDTPTEVPDHLCCKITLDIFRDPVITPSGVTYERAVILDHLQKVGKFDPITREPLYTSQLVPNLAIKEAVHAFLDRHGWAYRID
;
A
#
# COMPACT_ATOMS: atom_id res chain seq x y z
N MET A 1 0.60 -20.31 -7.85
CA MET A 1 -0.16 -20.64 -6.63
C MET A 1 -0.29 -19.33 -5.88
N ILE A 2 -1.44 -18.68 -5.81
CA ILE A 2 -2.78 -19.19 -5.49
C ILE A 2 -3.78 -18.59 -6.49
N GLN A 3 -4.62 -19.46 -7.07
CA GLN A 3 -5.80 -19.06 -7.83
C GLN A 3 -6.80 -18.54 -6.79
N ALA A 4 -6.84 -17.23 -6.57
CA ALA A 4 -7.78 -16.63 -5.64
C ALA A 4 -9.20 -16.94 -6.11
N LEU A 5 -10.01 -17.45 -5.20
CA LEU A 5 -11.41 -17.79 -5.43
C LEU A 5 -12.17 -16.50 -5.76
N ASP A 6 -12.46 -16.31 -7.04
CA ASP A 6 -13.24 -15.22 -7.63
C ASP A 6 -14.73 -15.29 -7.27
N LEU A 7 -15.04 -15.59 -6.00
CA LEU A 7 -16.38 -15.98 -5.56
C LEU A 7 -17.19 -14.85 -4.92
N GLY A 8 -16.67 -13.62 -4.89
CA GLY A 8 -17.25 -12.56 -4.07
C GLY A 8 -18.01 -11.47 -4.82
N ARG A 9 -17.37 -10.85 -5.80
CA ARG A 9 -17.77 -9.50 -6.26
C ARG A 9 -18.76 -9.49 -7.43
N GLY A 10 -18.94 -10.61 -8.14
CA GLY A 10 -19.80 -10.71 -9.33
C GLY A 10 -21.18 -11.38 -9.14
N ALA A 11 -21.61 -11.70 -7.92
CA ALA A 11 -22.74 -12.62 -7.69
C ALA A 11 -24.12 -12.13 -8.20
N ASN A 12 -24.29 -10.84 -8.50
CA ASN A 12 -25.54 -10.26 -9.02
C ASN A 12 -25.27 -9.29 -10.19
N PRO A 13 -26.21 -9.10 -11.14
CA PRO A 13 -26.02 -8.26 -12.33
C PRO A 13 -25.65 -6.81 -12.03
N GLY A 14 -26.19 -6.23 -10.94
CA GLY A 14 -25.83 -4.89 -10.47
C GLY A 14 -24.45 -4.81 -9.82
N SER A 15 -23.96 -5.92 -9.27
CA SER A 15 -22.62 -6.03 -8.67
C SER A 15 -21.54 -6.06 -9.75
N TYR A 16 -21.84 -6.72 -10.89
CA TYR A 16 -20.93 -6.79 -12.03
C TYR A 16 -20.60 -5.42 -12.63
N MET A 17 -21.60 -4.56 -12.83
CA MET A 17 -21.35 -3.19 -13.33
C MET A 17 -20.51 -2.36 -12.35
N VAL A 18 -20.74 -2.48 -11.04
CA VAL A 18 -19.95 -1.77 -10.03
C VAL A 18 -18.51 -2.27 -10.02
N GLU A 19 -18.32 -3.57 -10.24
CA GLU A 19 -17.02 -4.20 -10.35
C GLU A 19 -16.25 -3.71 -11.59
N GLU A 20 -16.86 -3.75 -12.77
CA GLU A 20 -16.26 -3.24 -14.01
C GLU A 20 -15.87 -1.75 -13.91
N ILE A 21 -16.74 -0.92 -13.33
CA ILE A 21 -16.45 0.51 -13.12
C ILE A 21 -15.23 0.67 -12.20
N TRP A 22 -15.16 -0.13 -11.14
CA TRP A 22 -14.04 -0.08 -10.22
C TRP A 22 -12.74 -0.55 -10.88
N GLU A 23 -12.78 -1.63 -11.66
CA GLU A 23 -11.61 -2.14 -12.38
C GLU A 23 -11.06 -1.10 -13.37
N GLU A 24 -11.91 -0.47 -14.15
CA GLU A 24 -11.49 0.58 -15.08
C GLU A 24 -10.94 1.81 -14.34
N LEU A 25 -11.56 2.21 -13.23
CA LEU A 25 -11.05 3.28 -12.38
C LEU A 25 -9.67 2.94 -11.80
N ALA A 26 -9.52 1.72 -11.28
CA ALA A 26 -8.27 1.25 -10.68
C ALA A 26 -7.15 1.17 -11.72
N LYS A 27 -7.43 0.67 -12.94
CA LYS A 27 -6.48 0.71 -14.07
C LYS A 27 -6.04 2.14 -14.38
N ALA A 28 -7.00 3.07 -14.51
CA ALA A 28 -6.68 4.47 -14.79
C ALA A 28 -5.82 5.10 -13.69
N LYS A 29 -6.15 4.84 -12.41
CA LYS A 29 -5.39 5.34 -11.26
C LYS A 29 -3.98 4.75 -11.17
N TYR A 30 -3.83 3.47 -11.46
CA TYR A 30 -2.52 2.81 -11.52
C TYR A 30 -1.64 3.43 -12.62
N LEU A 31 -2.19 3.65 -13.83
CA LEU A 31 -1.44 4.25 -14.94
C LEU A 31 -1.03 5.70 -14.67
N GLU A 32 -1.92 6.49 -14.05
CA GLU A 32 -1.63 7.85 -13.58
C GLU A 32 -0.45 7.83 -12.59
N TRP A 33 -0.53 6.97 -11.58
CA TRP A 33 0.55 6.77 -10.61
C TRP A 33 1.85 6.30 -11.26
N GLU A 34 1.82 5.33 -12.16
CA GLU A 34 3.02 4.76 -12.80
C GLU A 34 3.80 5.83 -13.56
N HIS A 35 3.09 6.69 -14.30
CA HIS A 35 3.68 7.81 -15.00
C HIS A 35 4.31 8.83 -14.03
N GLU A 36 3.59 9.23 -12.98
CA GLU A 36 4.08 10.20 -12.00
C GLU A 36 5.24 9.66 -11.15
N SER A 37 5.12 8.42 -10.68
CA SER A 37 6.13 7.72 -9.87
C SER A 37 7.43 7.53 -10.64
N THR A 38 7.36 7.18 -11.94
CA THR A 38 8.56 7.09 -12.78
C THR A 38 9.31 8.42 -12.84
N ARG A 39 8.59 9.54 -13.01
CA ARG A 39 9.18 10.87 -13.01
C ARG A 39 9.79 11.20 -11.64
N ARG A 40 9.06 10.98 -10.55
CA ARG A 40 9.54 11.24 -9.17
C ARG A 40 10.77 10.42 -8.84
N SER A 41 10.78 9.13 -9.19
CA SER A 41 11.91 8.22 -8.98
C SER A 41 13.18 8.71 -9.70
N TRP A 42 13.04 9.14 -10.96
CA TRP A 42 14.16 9.71 -11.71
C TRP A 42 14.69 11.01 -11.09
N GLU A 43 13.80 11.92 -10.68
CA GLU A 43 14.16 13.16 -10.00
C GLU A 43 14.88 12.90 -8.66
N LEU A 44 14.36 11.97 -7.85
CA LEU A 44 14.97 11.57 -6.57
C LEU A 44 16.35 10.97 -6.77
N GLN A 45 16.53 10.10 -7.76
CA GLN A 45 17.81 9.45 -8.03
C GLN A 45 18.88 10.47 -8.46
N ASN A 46 18.55 11.38 -9.37
CA ASN A 46 19.45 12.45 -9.79
C ASN A 46 19.86 13.36 -8.62
N LEU A 47 18.90 13.71 -7.77
CA LEU A 47 19.16 14.55 -6.60
C LEU A 47 20.01 13.81 -5.57
N LYS A 48 19.76 12.52 -5.35
CA LYS A 48 20.57 11.66 -4.47
C LYS A 48 22.02 11.62 -4.93
N GLU A 49 22.25 11.34 -6.21
CA GLU A 49 23.60 11.32 -6.79
C GLU A 49 24.31 12.66 -6.64
N SER A 50 23.60 13.77 -6.89
CA SER A 50 24.12 15.11 -6.70
C SER A 50 24.53 15.38 -5.24
N CYS A 51 23.70 14.98 -4.28
CA CYS A 51 24.02 15.10 -2.85
C CYS A 51 25.24 14.26 -2.45
N GLU A 52 25.32 13.02 -2.92
CA GLU A 52 26.46 12.14 -2.63
C GLU A 52 27.77 12.67 -3.24
N LEU A 53 27.73 13.19 -4.47
CA LEU A 53 28.88 13.83 -5.12
C LEU A 53 29.35 15.06 -4.33
N ALA A 54 28.43 15.95 -3.97
CA ALA A 54 28.76 17.16 -3.20
C ALA A 54 29.38 16.85 -1.83
N LEU A 55 28.91 15.79 -1.14
CA LEU A 55 29.50 15.34 0.12
C LEU A 55 30.93 14.81 -0.06
N LYS A 56 31.16 14.02 -1.12
CA LYS A 56 32.49 13.50 -1.44
C LYS A 56 33.45 14.63 -1.78
N GLU A 57 33.04 15.58 -2.62
CA GLU A 57 33.85 16.76 -2.98
C GLU A 57 34.21 17.60 -1.75
N LYS A 58 33.24 17.89 -0.89
CA LYS A 58 33.48 18.60 0.37
C LYS A 58 34.52 17.88 1.24
N HIS A 59 34.37 16.57 1.41
CA HIS A 59 35.31 15.77 2.21
C HIS A 59 36.73 15.78 1.62
N MET A 60 36.88 15.76 0.29
CA MET A 60 38.18 15.86 -0.37
C MET A 60 38.85 17.22 -0.12
N LEU A 61 38.08 18.31 -0.14
CA LEU A 61 38.58 19.66 0.17
C LEU A 61 39.01 19.78 1.65
N ASP A 62 38.22 19.22 2.57
CA ASP A 62 38.52 19.25 4.00
C ASP A 62 39.77 18.39 4.34
N SER A 63 39.94 17.25 3.66
CA SER A 63 41.10 16.35 3.86
C SER A 63 42.41 16.95 3.33
N SER A 64 42.36 17.86 2.35
CA SER A 64 43.55 18.54 1.82
C SER A 64 44.18 19.55 2.80
N GLN A 65 43.47 19.92 3.88
CA GLN A 65 43.91 20.90 4.87
C GLN A 65 44.49 20.29 6.17
N ILE A 66 44.38 18.98 6.39
CA ILE A 66 44.72 18.34 7.67
C ILE A 66 45.52 17.03 7.44
N GLU A 67 46.85 17.09 7.60
CA GLU A 67 47.71 15.90 7.64
C GLU A 67 47.56 15.18 8.99
N GLY A 68 46.79 14.07 9.05
CA GLY A 68 46.85 13.12 10.19
C GLY A 68 45.54 12.47 10.69
N LEU A 69 44.35 12.87 10.22
CA LEU A 69 43.04 12.40 10.74
C LEU A 69 42.21 11.58 9.72
N VAL A 70 42.88 10.75 8.92
CA VAL A 70 42.27 10.05 7.77
C VAL A 70 41.14 9.08 8.17
N ASP A 71 41.23 8.46 9.35
CA ASP A 71 40.32 7.40 9.81
C ASP A 71 38.95 7.93 10.32
N GLU A 72 38.97 9.02 11.11
CA GLU A 72 37.75 9.65 11.63
C GLU A 72 36.95 10.36 10.53
N ASN A 73 37.64 11.01 9.58
CA ASN A 73 36.99 11.74 8.49
C ASN A 73 36.29 10.76 7.53
N SER A 74 36.96 9.65 7.18
CA SER A 74 36.39 8.58 6.36
C SER A 74 35.15 7.97 7.01
N THR A 75 35.21 7.74 8.33
CA THR A 75 34.06 7.26 9.11
C THR A 75 32.91 8.27 9.12
N SER A 76 33.20 9.57 9.18
CA SER A 76 32.18 10.63 9.13
C SER A 76 31.48 10.69 7.76
N LEU A 77 32.23 10.63 6.66
CA LEU A 77 31.67 10.63 5.31
C LEU A 77 30.75 9.43 5.07
N LEU A 78 31.16 8.23 5.50
CA LEU A 78 30.32 7.02 5.39
C LEU A 78 28.98 7.19 6.10
N LYS A 79 28.98 7.75 7.32
CA LYS A 79 27.74 8.05 8.07
C LYS A 79 26.85 9.06 7.35
N GLN A 80 27.44 10.08 6.71
CA GLN A 80 26.68 11.08 5.96
C GLN A 80 26.05 10.49 4.69
N LEU A 81 26.80 9.67 3.94
CA LEU A 81 26.28 8.98 2.76
C LEU A 81 25.15 8.01 3.13
N GLU A 82 25.29 7.28 4.25
CA GLU A 82 24.23 6.43 4.78
C GLU A 82 22.97 7.25 5.13
N ALA A 83 23.15 8.40 5.78
CA ALA A 83 22.04 9.29 6.14
C ALA A 83 21.33 9.85 4.89
N VAL A 84 22.08 10.25 3.85
CA VAL A 84 21.51 10.63 2.55
C VAL A 84 20.70 9.47 1.98
N GLY A 85 21.27 8.27 1.92
CA GLY A 85 20.57 7.08 1.48
C GLY A 85 19.23 6.88 2.21
N LYS A 86 19.20 7.02 3.54
CA LYS A 86 17.98 6.91 4.35
C LYS A 86 16.94 8.00 4.02
N VAL A 87 17.37 9.25 3.83
CA VAL A 87 16.46 10.35 3.45
C VAL A 87 15.79 10.08 2.11
N PHE A 88 16.57 9.66 1.11
CA PHE A 88 16.02 9.37 -0.23
C PHE A 88 15.17 8.10 -0.25
N MET A 89 15.52 7.06 0.51
CA MET A 89 14.65 5.90 0.69
C MET A 89 13.31 6.28 1.33
N LYS A 90 13.33 7.13 2.38
CA LYS A 90 12.11 7.60 3.03
C LYS A 90 11.25 8.44 2.10
N ALA A 91 11.86 9.27 1.24
CA ALA A 91 11.15 10.07 0.26
C ALA A 91 10.51 9.23 -0.87
N ALA A 92 11.03 8.03 -1.14
CA ALA A 92 10.49 7.11 -2.15
C ALA A 92 9.50 6.07 -1.59
N GLU A 93 9.22 6.08 -0.28
CA GLU A 93 8.47 5.01 0.40
C GLU A 93 7.06 4.84 -0.16
N ASP A 94 6.30 5.92 -0.30
CA ASP A 94 4.92 5.89 -0.81
C ASP A 94 4.85 5.35 -2.26
N ASP A 95 5.92 5.57 -3.05
CA ASP A 95 6.06 5.12 -4.44
C ASP A 95 6.71 3.74 -4.59
N THR A 96 7.16 3.12 -3.51
CA THR A 96 7.78 1.80 -3.55
C THR A 96 6.70 0.74 -3.42
N PRO A 97 6.45 -0.12 -4.44
CA PRO A 97 5.45 -1.16 -4.30
C PRO A 97 5.83 -2.17 -3.23
N THR A 98 4.98 -2.31 -2.22
CA THR A 98 5.11 -3.30 -1.14
C THR A 98 3.82 -4.13 -1.04
N GLU A 99 3.52 -4.66 0.14
CA GLU A 99 2.24 -5.30 0.43
C GLU A 99 1.24 -4.29 1.01
N VAL A 100 -0.04 -4.47 0.71
CA VAL A 100 -1.12 -3.72 1.36
C VAL A 100 -1.23 -4.20 2.81
N PRO A 101 -1.32 -3.30 3.80
CA PRO A 101 -1.45 -3.70 5.19
C PRO A 101 -2.68 -4.57 5.46
N ASP A 102 -2.51 -5.71 6.16
CA ASP A 102 -3.56 -6.70 6.48
C ASP A 102 -4.84 -6.15 7.14
N HIS A 103 -4.73 -5.01 7.83
CA HIS A 103 -5.87 -4.35 8.48
C HIS A 103 -6.76 -3.58 7.49
N LEU A 104 -6.28 -3.35 6.26
CA LEU A 104 -7.02 -2.80 5.13
C LEU A 104 -7.55 -3.91 4.20
N CYS A 105 -7.27 -5.18 4.50
CA CYS A 105 -7.67 -6.32 3.70
C CYS A 105 -8.80 -7.13 4.36
N CYS A 106 -9.69 -7.65 3.52
CA CYS A 106 -10.80 -8.51 3.91
C CYS A 106 -10.30 -9.86 4.43
N LYS A 107 -10.88 -10.35 5.52
CA LYS A 107 -10.48 -11.64 6.14
C LYS A 107 -10.87 -12.88 5.33
N ILE A 108 -11.63 -12.73 4.25
CA ILE A 108 -12.02 -13.83 3.37
C ILE A 108 -11.30 -13.72 2.03
N THR A 109 -11.37 -12.56 1.36
CA THR A 109 -10.75 -12.40 0.03
C THR A 109 -9.25 -12.13 0.12
N LEU A 110 -8.76 -11.65 1.27
CA LEU A 110 -7.39 -11.18 1.48
C LEU A 110 -7.00 -9.94 0.63
N ASP A 111 -7.91 -9.46 -0.21
CA ASP A 111 -7.77 -8.21 -0.95
C ASP A 111 -8.16 -6.98 -0.13
N ILE A 112 -7.68 -5.82 -0.56
CA ILE A 112 -8.07 -4.52 -0.04
C ILE A 112 -9.60 -4.32 -0.10
N PHE A 113 -10.17 -3.72 0.95
CA PHE A 113 -11.61 -3.49 1.02
C PHE A 113 -12.08 -2.51 -0.05
N ARG A 114 -13.27 -2.75 -0.61
CA ARG A 114 -13.98 -1.77 -1.46
C ARG A 114 -15.29 -1.33 -0.79
N ASP A 115 -16.01 -2.28 -0.21
CA ASP A 115 -17.23 -2.01 0.56
C ASP A 115 -17.20 -2.75 1.91
N PRO A 116 -16.37 -2.26 2.86
CA PRO A 116 -16.19 -2.92 4.15
C PRO A 116 -17.45 -2.85 5.02
N VAL A 117 -17.83 -3.99 5.61
CA VAL A 117 -18.87 -4.11 6.63
C VAL A 117 -18.32 -4.77 7.88
N ILE A 118 -18.75 -4.28 9.05
CA ILE A 118 -18.35 -4.80 10.35
C ILE A 118 -19.47 -5.62 10.99
N THR A 119 -19.11 -6.73 11.64
CA THR A 119 -20.00 -7.59 12.41
C THR A 119 -20.08 -7.14 13.87
N PRO A 120 -21.08 -7.57 14.65
CA PRO A 120 -21.14 -7.28 16.10
C PRO A 120 -19.91 -7.78 16.87
N SER A 121 -19.25 -8.82 16.37
CA SER A 121 -18.01 -9.37 16.94
C SER A 121 -16.78 -8.51 16.62
N GLY A 122 -16.94 -7.40 15.89
CA GLY A 122 -15.87 -6.44 15.56
C GLY A 122 -15.04 -6.82 14.33
N VAL A 123 -15.40 -7.87 13.59
CA VAL A 123 -14.65 -8.31 12.41
C VAL A 123 -15.18 -7.60 11.15
N THR A 124 -14.28 -7.16 10.28
CA THR A 124 -14.64 -6.48 9.02
C THR A 124 -14.45 -7.39 7.82
N TYR A 125 -15.42 -7.39 6.92
CA TYR A 125 -15.46 -8.20 5.69
C TYR A 125 -15.86 -7.34 4.49
N GLU A 126 -15.54 -7.83 3.29
CA GLU A 126 -16.09 -7.30 2.05
C GLU A 126 -17.59 -7.66 1.99
N ARG A 127 -18.46 -6.68 1.75
CA ARG A 127 -19.92 -6.84 1.86
C ARG A 127 -20.44 -7.99 1.01
N ALA A 128 -20.07 -8.02 -0.27
CA ALA A 128 -20.57 -9.03 -1.20
C ALA A 128 -20.20 -10.45 -0.72
N VAL A 129 -19.00 -10.60 -0.16
CA VAL A 129 -18.43 -11.89 0.24
C VAL A 129 -19.07 -12.41 1.53
N ILE A 130 -19.26 -11.54 2.54
CA ILE A 130 -19.93 -11.97 3.78
C ILE A 130 -21.42 -12.26 3.54
N LEU A 131 -22.09 -11.51 2.65
CA LEU A 131 -23.47 -11.80 2.28
C LEU A 131 -23.58 -13.16 1.58
N ASP A 132 -22.65 -13.46 0.67
CA ASP A 132 -22.59 -14.76 -0.01
C ASP A 132 -22.37 -15.92 0.97
N HIS A 133 -21.44 -15.76 1.91
CA HIS A 133 -21.19 -16.72 3.00
C HIS A 133 -22.45 -16.97 3.83
N LEU A 134 -23.13 -15.91 4.27
CA LEU A 134 -24.35 -16.03 5.08
C LEU A 134 -25.50 -16.72 4.31
N GLN A 135 -25.51 -16.62 2.99
CA GLN A 135 -26.51 -17.25 2.12
C GLN A 135 -26.18 -18.71 1.80
N LYS A 136 -24.93 -19.01 1.44
CA LYS A 136 -24.52 -20.33 0.90
C LYS A 136 -23.94 -21.27 1.96
N VAL A 137 -23.24 -20.74 2.95
CA VAL A 137 -22.51 -21.54 3.94
C VAL A 137 -23.30 -21.64 5.24
N GLY A 138 -23.75 -20.51 5.78
CA GLY A 138 -24.60 -20.51 6.97
C GLY A 138 -24.58 -19.19 7.74
N LYS A 139 -25.53 -19.05 8.66
CA LYS A 139 -25.79 -17.84 9.45
C LYS A 139 -24.87 -17.71 10.66
N PHE A 140 -23.57 -17.72 10.41
CA PHE A 140 -22.53 -17.59 11.44
C PHE A 140 -21.35 -16.78 10.92
N ASP A 141 -20.67 -16.08 11.82
CA ASP A 141 -19.45 -15.33 11.52
C ASP A 141 -18.33 -16.29 11.08
N PRO A 142 -17.67 -16.08 9.92
CA PRO A 142 -16.63 -16.98 9.41
C PRO A 142 -15.48 -17.24 10.37
N ILE A 143 -15.13 -16.25 11.21
CA ILE A 143 -13.98 -16.28 12.10
C ILE A 143 -14.41 -16.69 13.51
N THR A 144 -15.38 -16.00 14.10
CA THR A 144 -15.77 -16.25 15.50
C THR A 144 -16.74 -17.42 15.66
N ARG A 145 -17.39 -17.83 14.56
CA ARG A 145 -18.44 -18.87 14.51
C ARG A 145 -19.70 -18.52 15.32
N GLU A 146 -19.82 -17.28 15.78
CA GLU A 146 -21.02 -16.80 16.47
C GLU A 146 -22.19 -16.64 15.48
N PRO A 147 -23.46 -16.78 15.91
CA PRO A 147 -24.60 -16.54 15.04
C PRO A 147 -24.57 -15.13 14.44
N LEU A 148 -24.68 -15.05 13.11
CA LEU A 148 -24.59 -13.79 12.37
C LEU A 148 -25.71 -13.73 11.32
N TYR A 149 -26.40 -12.60 11.28
CA TYR A 149 -27.48 -12.31 10.36
C TYR A 149 -27.16 -11.06 9.54
N THR A 150 -27.68 -11.02 8.30
CA THR A 150 -27.43 -9.90 7.37
C THR A 150 -27.86 -8.54 7.92
N SER A 151 -28.91 -8.49 8.75
CA SER A 151 -29.39 -7.27 9.40
C SER A 151 -28.43 -6.69 10.44
N GLN A 152 -27.43 -7.45 10.87
CA GLN A 152 -26.42 -7.01 11.84
C GLN A 152 -25.18 -6.42 11.18
N LEU A 153 -25.06 -6.49 9.86
CA LEU A 153 -23.92 -5.96 9.13
C LEU A 153 -24.04 -4.43 9.02
N VAL A 154 -23.04 -3.73 9.52
CA VAL A 154 -22.99 -2.26 9.48
C VAL A 154 -21.86 -1.83 8.55
N PRO A 155 -22.04 -0.83 7.66
CA PRO A 155 -20.94 -0.28 6.88
C PRO A 155 -19.81 0.24 7.78
N ASN A 156 -18.58 -0.20 7.55
CA ASN A 156 -17.42 0.27 8.28
C ASN A 156 -16.77 1.46 7.55
N LEU A 157 -17.38 2.64 7.72
CA LEU A 157 -16.95 3.86 7.03
C LEU A 157 -15.52 4.28 7.39
N ALA A 158 -15.08 4.03 8.62
CA ALA A 158 -13.71 4.33 9.06
C ALA A 158 -12.67 3.52 8.27
N ILE A 159 -12.91 2.22 8.05
CA ILE A 159 -12.03 1.39 7.21
C ILE A 159 -12.11 1.80 5.76
N LYS A 160 -13.30 2.19 5.27
CA LYS A 160 -13.46 2.69 3.90
C LYS A 160 -12.61 3.95 3.65
N GLU A 161 -12.66 4.90 4.58
CA GLU A 161 -11.84 6.12 4.54
C GLU A 161 -10.35 5.82 4.67
N ALA A 162 -9.97 4.87 5.55
CA ALA A 162 -8.58 4.44 5.70
C ALA A 162 -8.02 3.82 4.41
N VAL A 163 -8.81 3.00 3.72
CA VAL A 163 -8.44 2.45 2.41
C VAL A 163 -8.28 3.57 1.37
N HIS A 164 -9.22 4.51 1.29
CA HIS A 164 -9.10 5.62 0.35
C HIS A 164 -7.83 6.44 0.61
N ALA A 165 -7.57 6.81 1.87
CA ALA A 165 -6.36 7.54 2.26
C ALA A 165 -5.08 6.77 1.96
N PHE A 166 -5.12 5.43 2.07
CA PHE A 166 -3.99 4.57 1.69
C PHE A 166 -3.77 4.59 0.17
N LEU A 167 -4.82 4.39 -0.62
CA LEU A 167 -4.78 4.37 -2.08
C LEU A 167 -4.38 5.72 -2.69
N ASP A 168 -4.77 6.84 -2.08
CA ASP A 168 -4.38 8.18 -2.50
C ASP A 168 -2.85 8.41 -2.39
N ARG A 169 -2.20 7.73 -1.43
CA ARG A 169 -0.73 7.81 -1.24
C ARG A 169 0.01 6.74 -2.03
N HIS A 170 -0.55 5.54 -2.09
CA HIS A 170 0.09 4.35 -2.64
C HIS A 170 -0.62 3.94 -3.93
N GLY A 171 -0.47 4.72 -4.99
CA GLY A 171 -1.18 4.48 -6.25
C GLY A 171 -0.86 3.11 -6.88
N TRP A 172 0.30 2.53 -6.57
CA TRP A 172 0.65 1.15 -6.97
C TRP A 172 -0.31 0.10 -6.41
N ALA A 173 -1.01 0.38 -5.31
CA ALA A 173 -1.95 -0.54 -4.69
C ALA A 173 -3.28 -0.64 -5.45
N TYR A 174 -3.48 0.15 -6.51
CA TYR A 174 -4.54 -0.09 -7.49
C TYR A 174 -4.23 -1.22 -8.47
N ARG A 175 -3.04 -1.84 -8.42
CA ARG A 175 -2.67 -2.94 -9.32
C ARG A 175 -3.69 -4.07 -9.20
N ILE A 176 -4.25 -4.45 -10.34
CA ILE A 176 -5.12 -5.61 -10.50
C ILE A 176 -4.23 -6.70 -11.09
N ASP A 177 -4.00 -7.77 -10.32
CA ASP A 177 -3.24 -8.94 -10.78
C ASP A 177 -4.09 -9.85 -11.69
#